data_AF-A0A2H6N4R0-F1
#
_entry.id   AF-A0A2H6N4R0-F1
#
_cell.length_a   1.000
_cell.length_b   1.000
_cell.length_c   1.000
_cell.angle_alpha   90.00
_cell.angle_beta   90.00
_cell.angle_gamma   90.00
#
_symmetry.space_group_name_H-M   'P 1'
#
loop_
_entity.id
_entity.type
_entity.pdbx_description
1 polymer ?
#
loop_
_entity_poly.entity_id
_entity_poly.type
_entity_poly.pdbx_seq_one_letter_code
_entity_poly.pdbx_strand_id
1 'polypeptide(L)'
;MARPMRSSYCVSKFGLEAFNDCLRQEMYRWGVSVVAIEPSNFIAATGILTPEGIEAEAERMWHGASEAVRADYGEADFQEKLSRMKGFAHSGLRDISPVLDALMEALAARRPCSRYTPMEASWWLRLQATTHLPTALADWLFV
;
A
#
# COMPACT_ATOMS: atom_id res chain seq x y z
N MET A 1 -6.67 0.24 -0.08
CA MET A 1 -6.98 -0.70 -1.19
C MET A 1 -6.20 -2.01 -1.03
N ALA A 2 -6.87 -3.16 -1.14
CA ALA A 2 -6.23 -4.48 -1.12
C ALA A 2 -5.57 -4.83 -2.46
N ARG A 3 -4.47 -5.59 -2.45
CA ARG A 3 -3.78 -6.04 -3.67
C ARG A 3 -3.23 -7.46 -3.51
N PRO A 4 -3.26 -8.29 -4.57
CA PRO A 4 -2.59 -9.59 -4.58
C PRO A 4 -1.11 -9.48 -4.18
N MET A 5 -0.57 -10.57 -3.62
CA MET A 5 0.82 -10.70 -3.16
C MET A 5 1.22 -9.79 -1.99
N ARG A 6 0.29 -9.03 -1.41
CA ARG A 6 0.52 -8.11 -0.28
C ARG A 6 -0.51 -8.24 0.81
N SER A 7 -1.11 -9.41 0.98
CA SER A 7 -2.19 -9.63 1.96
C SER A 7 -1.80 -9.20 3.37
N SER A 8 -0.64 -9.63 3.87
CA SER A 8 -0.14 -9.26 5.21
C SER A 8 0.08 -7.75 5.36
N TYR A 9 0.68 -7.10 4.35
CA TYR A 9 0.84 -5.65 4.32
C TYR A 9 -0.52 -4.95 4.32
N CYS A 10 -1.46 -5.37 3.45
CA CYS A 10 -2.79 -4.82 3.39
C CYS A 10 -3.51 -4.95 4.74
N VAL A 11 -3.49 -6.12 5.37
CA VAL A 11 -4.08 -6.34 6.71
C VAL A 11 -3.53 -5.32 7.71
N SER A 12 -2.21 -5.12 7.78
CA SER A 12 -1.63 -4.13 8.69
C SER A 12 -2.07 -2.69 8.41
N LYS A 13 -2.22 -2.31 7.13
CA LYS A 13 -2.64 -0.96 6.74
C LYS A 13 -4.13 -0.71 6.94
N PHE A 14 -4.99 -1.68 6.67
CA PHE A 14 -6.41 -1.62 7.02
C PHE A 14 -6.61 -1.57 8.54
N GLY A 15 -5.81 -2.31 9.30
CA GLY A 15 -5.81 -2.23 10.77
C GLY A 15 -5.42 -0.84 11.28
N LEU A 16 -4.41 -0.21 10.67
CA LEU A 16 -4.01 1.16 10.98
C LEU A 16 -5.12 2.18 10.66
N GLU A 17 -5.82 2.00 9.54
CA GLU A 17 -6.96 2.85 9.17
C GLU A 17 -8.08 2.77 10.20
N ALA A 18 -8.47 1.55 10.60
CA ALA A 18 -9.46 1.34 11.65
C ALA A 18 -9.03 1.97 12.98
N PHE A 19 -7.77 1.78 13.38
CA PHE A 19 -7.23 2.40 14.59
C PHE A 19 -7.27 3.93 14.53
N ASN A 20 -6.86 4.52 13.40
CA ASN A 20 -6.91 5.97 13.19
C ASN A 20 -8.33 6.54 13.33
N ASP A 21 -9.32 5.86 12.74
CA ASP A 21 -10.71 6.30 12.78
C ASP A 21 -11.35 6.19 14.17
N CYS A 22 -11.00 5.15 14.94
CA CYS A 22 -11.38 5.05 16.35
C CYS A 22 -10.72 6.18 17.16
N LEU A 23 -9.39 6.33 17.05
CA LEU A 23 -8.64 7.33 17.80
C LEU A 23 -9.14 8.75 17.54
N ARG A 24 -9.49 9.07 16.29
CA ARG A 24 -10.10 10.37 15.93
C ARG A 24 -11.40 10.65 16.68
N GLN A 25 -12.25 9.65 16.83
CA GLN A 25 -13.53 9.79 17.55
C GLN A 25 -13.30 9.91 19.06
N GLU A 26 -12.40 9.10 19.61
CA GLU A 26 -12.03 9.16 21.01
C GLU A 26 -11.48 10.55 21.34
N MET A 27 -10.50 11.03 20.57
CA MET A 27 -9.80 12.30 20.78
C MET A 27 -10.68 13.55 20.62
N TYR A 28 -11.86 13.42 19.99
CA TYR A 28 -12.76 14.53 19.67
C TYR A 28 -13.10 15.41 20.89
N ARG A 29 -13.41 14.80 22.04
CA ARG A 29 -13.82 15.54 23.26
C ARG A 29 -12.70 16.41 23.83
N TRP A 30 -11.45 16.11 23.50
CA TRP A 30 -10.27 16.84 23.97
C TRP A 30 -9.81 17.92 22.99
N GLY A 31 -10.50 18.08 21.85
CA GLY A 31 -10.10 19.01 20.80
C GLY A 31 -8.80 18.62 20.08
N VAL A 32 -8.36 17.37 20.22
CA VAL A 32 -7.17 16.84 19.56
C VAL A 32 -7.55 16.33 18.17
N SER A 33 -6.88 16.86 17.14
CA SER A 33 -7.08 16.42 15.75
C SER A 33 -6.22 15.21 15.45
N VAL A 34 -6.82 14.17 14.87
CA VAL A 34 -6.14 12.96 14.39
C VAL A 34 -6.26 12.95 12.87
N VAL A 35 -5.12 12.88 12.19
CA VAL A 35 -5.01 13.04 10.73
C VAL A 35 -4.26 11.86 10.13
N ALA A 36 -4.85 11.24 9.11
CA ALA A 36 -4.20 10.22 8.30
C ALA A 36 -3.56 10.84 7.04
N ILE A 37 -2.29 10.53 6.80
CA ILE A 37 -1.63 10.81 5.52
C ILE A 37 -1.46 9.49 4.78
N GLU A 38 -2.17 9.33 3.68
CA GLU A 38 -2.28 8.09 2.92
C GLU A 38 -1.65 8.26 1.53
N PRO A 39 -0.31 8.14 1.42
CA PRO A 39 0.38 8.27 0.16
C PRO A 39 0.12 7.09 -0.77
N SER A 40 0.28 7.33 -2.07
CA SER A 40 0.36 6.24 -3.06
C SER A 40 1.74 5.57 -3.09
N ASN A 41 2.23 5.20 -4.27
CA ASN A 41 3.48 4.49 -4.43
C ASN A 41 4.68 5.46 -4.42
N PHE A 42 5.45 5.47 -3.35
CA PHE A 42 6.72 6.22 -3.21
C PHE A 42 7.91 5.27 -2.97
N ILE A 43 7.83 4.03 -3.45
CA ILE A 43 8.88 3.03 -3.23
C ILE A 43 10.20 3.51 -3.84
N ALA A 44 10.17 4.05 -5.06
CA ALA A 44 11.35 4.60 -5.72
C ALA A 44 12.03 5.75 -4.94
N ALA A 45 11.28 6.54 -4.16
CA ALA A 45 11.85 7.60 -3.32
C ALA A 45 12.38 7.10 -1.98
N THR A 46 11.73 6.09 -1.39
CA THR A 46 12.01 5.65 -0.01
C THR A 46 13.01 4.51 0.06
N GLY A 47 13.15 3.72 -1.01
CA GLY A 47 13.97 2.50 -0.99
C GLY A 47 13.45 1.42 -0.04
N ILE A 48 12.19 1.52 0.42
CA ILE A 48 11.60 0.58 1.40
C ILE A 48 11.51 -0.85 0.86
N LEU A 49 11.52 -0.99 -0.46
CA LEU A 49 11.51 -2.27 -1.16
C LEU A 49 12.64 -2.26 -2.18
N THR A 50 13.62 -3.15 -2.02
CA THR A 50 14.76 -3.28 -2.95
C THR A 50 14.66 -4.60 -3.73
N PRO A 51 15.13 -4.65 -4.99
CA PRO A 51 15.16 -5.90 -5.76
C PRO A 51 15.89 -7.04 -5.03
N GLU A 52 17.00 -6.73 -4.36
CA GLU A 52 17.82 -7.68 -3.62
C GLU A 52 17.09 -8.20 -2.37
N GLY A 53 16.38 -7.32 -1.67
CA GLY A 53 15.58 -7.69 -0.50
C GLY A 53 14.38 -8.57 -0.88
N ILE A 54 13.74 -8.27 -2.01
CA ILE A 54 12.67 -9.11 -2.57
C ILE A 54 13.22 -10.49 -2.93
N GLU A 55 14.37 -10.56 -3.61
CA GLU A 55 14.99 -11.82 -4.02
C GLU A 55 15.35 -12.68 -2.82
N ALA A 56 16.04 -12.11 -1.82
CA ALA A 56 16.44 -12.85 -0.62
C ALA A 56 15.22 -13.42 0.12
N GLU A 57 14.14 -12.64 0.25
CA GLU A 57 12.92 -13.09 0.92
C GLU A 57 12.17 -14.14 0.09
N ALA A 58 12.13 -13.98 -1.24
CA ALA A 58 11.53 -14.95 -2.14
C ALA A 58 12.26 -16.30 -2.07
N GLU A 59 13.59 -16.32 -2.15
CA GLU A 59 14.39 -17.55 -2.03
C GLU A 59 14.16 -18.22 -0.67
N ARG A 60 14.12 -17.43 0.42
CA ARG A 60 13.80 -17.94 1.75
C ARG A 60 12.41 -18.58 1.81
N MET A 61 11.41 -17.95 1.21
CA MET A 61 10.05 -18.48 1.15
C MET A 61 9.95 -19.75 0.31
N TRP A 62 10.58 -19.76 -0.88
CA TRP A 62 10.58 -20.91 -1.78
C TRP A 62 11.26 -22.11 -1.12
N HIS A 63 12.50 -21.93 -0.65
CA HIS A 63 13.26 -22.99 0.02
C HIS A 63 12.68 -23.42 1.37
N GLY A 64 11.91 -22.55 2.04
CA GLY A 64 11.16 -22.88 3.25
C GLY A 64 9.83 -23.59 3.00
N ALA A 65 9.28 -23.54 1.79
CA ALA A 65 8.01 -24.18 1.45
C ALA A 65 8.15 -25.71 1.33
N SER A 66 7.09 -26.43 1.69
CA SER A 66 7.01 -27.87 1.51
C SER A 66 6.92 -28.25 0.02
N GLU A 67 7.26 -29.50 -0.31
CA GLU A 67 7.16 -30.01 -1.68
C GLU A 67 5.75 -29.87 -2.26
N ALA A 68 4.72 -30.15 -1.45
CA ALA A 68 3.32 -29.98 -1.86
C ALA A 68 3.01 -28.53 -2.25
N VAL A 69 3.45 -27.54 -1.45
CA VAL A 69 3.24 -26.13 -1.77
C VAL A 69 4.00 -25.71 -3.03
N ARG A 70 5.25 -26.15 -3.20
CA ARG A 70 6.00 -25.87 -4.43
C ARG A 70 5.36 -26.51 -5.66
N ALA A 71 4.79 -27.70 -5.52
CA ALA A 71 4.07 -28.37 -6.60
C ALA A 71 2.76 -27.64 -6.97
N ASP A 72 1.99 -27.21 -5.97
CA ASP A 72 0.71 -26.50 -6.17
C ASP A 72 0.91 -25.14 -6.84
N TYR A 73 1.89 -24.36 -6.38
CA TYR A 73 2.16 -23.04 -6.93
C TYR A 73 3.01 -23.08 -8.19
N GLY A 74 3.91 -24.04 -8.32
CA GLY A 74 4.81 -24.20 -9.45
C GLY A 74 5.94 -23.15 -9.48
N GLU A 75 7.12 -23.59 -9.93
CA GLU A 75 8.30 -22.73 -9.97
C GLU A 75 8.16 -21.60 -11.00
N ALA A 76 7.54 -21.88 -12.16
CA ALA A 76 7.38 -20.89 -13.22
C ALA A 76 6.51 -19.68 -12.78
N ASP A 77 5.37 -19.94 -12.14
CA ASP A 77 4.49 -18.89 -11.62
C ASP A 77 5.15 -18.13 -10.46
N PHE A 78 5.89 -18.83 -9.60
CA PHE A 78 6.68 -18.20 -8.55
C PHE A 78 7.72 -17.22 -9.11
N GLN A 79 8.49 -17.65 -10.12
CA GLN A 79 9.51 -16.81 -10.76
C GLN A 79 8.90 -15.63 -11.52
N GLU A 80 7.74 -15.80 -12.16
CA GLU A 80 7.00 -14.70 -12.78
C GLU A 80 6.60 -13.64 -11.74
N LYS A 81 6.03 -14.08 -10.62
CA LYS A 81 5.63 -13.21 -9.50
C LYS A 81 6.83 -12.48 -8.90
N LEU A 82 7.96 -13.16 -8.74
CA LEU A 82 9.21 -12.57 -8.28
C LEU A 82 9.67 -11.46 -9.24
N SER A 83 9.70 -11.73 -10.55
CA SER A 83 10.07 -10.74 -11.57
C SER A 83 9.16 -9.50 -11.52
N ARG A 84 7.84 -9.70 -11.41
CA ARG A 84 6.87 -8.60 -11.27
C ARG A 84 7.11 -7.76 -10.02
N MET A 85 7.46 -8.38 -8.89
CA MET A 85 7.78 -7.67 -7.64
C MET A 85 9.08 -6.87 -7.74
N LYS A 86 10.13 -7.44 -8.36
CA LYS A 86 11.38 -6.71 -8.62
C LYS A 86 11.14 -5.48 -9.50
N GLY A 87 10.34 -5.62 -10.56
CA GLY A 87 9.94 -4.47 -11.39
C GLY A 87 9.17 -3.41 -10.60
N PHE A 88 8.33 -3.82 -9.66
CA PHE A 88 7.58 -2.91 -8.80
C PHE A 88 8.49 -2.11 -7.84
N ALA A 89 9.64 -2.65 -7.44
CA ALA A 89 10.60 -1.95 -6.56
C ALA A 89 11.16 -0.66 -7.16
N HIS A 90 11.17 -0.52 -8.49
CA HIS A 90 11.61 0.70 -9.17
C HIS A 90 10.47 1.64 -9.54
N SER A 91 9.23 1.29 -9.20
CA SER A 91 8.04 2.06 -9.56
C SER A 91 7.66 3.08 -8.48
N GLY A 92 6.82 4.04 -8.87
CA GLY A 92 6.30 5.07 -7.99
C GLY A 92 7.01 6.41 -8.12
N LEU A 93 6.48 7.39 -7.39
CA LEU A 93 7.01 8.75 -7.37
C LEU A 93 8.38 8.78 -6.69
N ARG A 94 9.30 9.55 -7.29
CA ARG A 94 10.60 9.89 -6.71
C ARG A 94 10.57 11.19 -5.92
N ASP A 95 9.69 12.10 -6.32
CA ASP A 95 9.48 13.36 -5.62
C ASP A 95 8.57 13.12 -4.41
N ILE A 96 9.11 13.38 -3.22
CA ILE A 96 8.39 13.24 -1.94
C ILE A 96 7.62 14.50 -1.54
N SER A 97 7.79 15.60 -2.28
CA SER A 97 7.17 16.89 -1.97
C SER A 97 5.66 16.79 -1.72
N PRO A 98 4.85 16.03 -2.49
CA PRO A 98 3.42 15.91 -2.22
C PRO A 98 3.08 15.39 -0.81
N VAL A 99 3.93 14.51 -0.25
CA VAL A 99 3.76 13.99 1.11
C VAL A 99 4.15 15.03 2.15
N LEU A 100 5.26 15.75 1.91
CA LEU A 100 5.72 16.82 2.78
C LEU A 100 4.73 17.98 2.83
N ASP A 101 4.17 18.35 1.67
CA ASP A 101 3.16 19.41 1.56
C ASP A 101 1.90 19.03 2.33
N ALA A 102 1.41 17.79 2.19
CA ALA A 102 0.28 17.29 2.95
C ALA A 102 0.53 17.30 4.47
N LEU A 103 1.74 16.93 4.90
CA LEU A 103 2.14 17.00 6.31
C LEU A 103 2.19 18.44 6.82
N MET A 104 2.80 19.36 6.06
CA MET A 104 2.87 20.77 6.41
C MET A 104 1.48 21.41 6.50
N GLU A 105 0.59 21.10 5.55
CA GLU A 105 -0.79 21.58 5.57
C GLU A 105 -1.56 21.05 6.79
N ALA A 106 -1.45 19.74 7.07
CA ALA A 106 -2.11 19.12 8.21
C ALA A 106 -1.66 19.72 9.56
N LEU A 107 -0.39 20.13 9.67
CA LEU A 107 0.16 20.76 10.87
C LEU A 107 -0.19 22.26 10.98
N ALA A 108 -0.24 22.99 9.86
CA ALA A 108 -0.46 24.43 9.86
C ALA A 108 -1.95 24.82 9.88
N ALA A 109 -2.84 23.96 9.40
CA ALA A 109 -4.27 24.26 9.31
C ALA A 109 -4.92 24.38 10.70
N ARG A 110 -5.73 25.43 10.89
CA ARG A 110 -6.56 25.57 12.11
C ARG A 110 -7.58 24.43 12.27
N ARG A 111 -8.01 23.84 11.16
CA ARG A 111 -8.95 22.72 11.08
C ARG A 111 -8.48 21.78 9.95
N PRO A 112 -7.52 20.90 10.22
CA PRO A 112 -6.99 20.01 9.19
C PRO A 112 -8.06 19.01 8.74
N CYS A 113 -7.97 18.55 7.49
CA CYS A 113 -8.75 17.42 7.02
C CYS A 113 -8.34 16.17 7.82
N SER A 114 -9.28 15.26 8.10
CA SER A 114 -8.96 14.02 8.80
C SER A 114 -8.13 13.04 7.96
N ARG A 115 -8.09 13.24 6.63
CA ARG A 115 -7.36 12.40 5.69
C ARG A 115 -6.82 13.24 4.53
N TYR A 116 -5.53 13.05 4.25
CA TYR A 116 -4.85 13.58 3.07
C TYR A 116 -4.34 12.42 2.23
N THR A 117 -4.52 12.50 0.93
CA THR A 117 -4.15 11.43 -0.01
C THR A 117 -3.17 11.95 -1.06
N PRO A 118 -1.88 12.13 -0.72
CA PRO A 118 -0.87 12.51 -1.71
C PRO A 118 -0.62 11.34 -2.68
N MET A 119 -1.31 11.34 -3.81
CA MET A 119 -1.29 10.26 -4.78
C MET A 119 -1.27 10.72 -6.23
N GLU A 120 -0.68 9.90 -7.10
CA GLU A 120 -0.79 10.10 -8.56
C GLU A 120 -2.24 9.89 -9.02
N ALA A 121 -2.63 10.54 -10.12
CA ALA A 121 -3.99 10.45 -10.66
C ALA A 121 -4.40 9.00 -11.00
N SER A 122 -3.45 8.18 -11.49
CA SER A 122 -3.70 6.76 -11.78
C SER A 122 -4.04 5.94 -10.52
N TRP A 123 -3.36 6.23 -9.41
CA TRP A 123 -3.64 5.64 -8.10
C TRP A 123 -4.99 6.09 -7.56
N TRP A 124 -5.29 7.37 -7.72
CA TRP A 124 -6.58 7.93 -7.32
C TRP A 124 -7.74 7.29 -8.09
N LEU A 125 -7.64 7.23 -9.42
CA LEU A 125 -8.65 6.58 -10.26
C LEU A 125 -8.86 5.12 -9.89
N ARG A 126 -7.76 4.39 -9.64
CA ARG A 126 -7.83 3.00 -9.19
C ARG A 126 -8.54 2.89 -7.84
N LEU A 127 -8.21 3.75 -6.88
CA LEU A 127 -8.87 3.79 -5.57
C LEU A 127 -10.39 3.97 -5.75
N GLN A 128 -10.81 4.98 -6.52
CA GLN A 128 -12.22 5.23 -6.80
C GLN A 128 -12.89 4.03 -7.46
N ALA A 129 -12.25 3.44 -8.48
CA ALA A 129 -12.76 2.26 -9.17
C ALA A 129 -12.96 1.09 -8.20
N THR A 130 -12.01 0.81 -7.32
CA THR A 130 -12.10 -0.33 -6.39
C THR A 130 -13.05 -0.09 -5.21
N THR A 131 -13.31 1.16 -4.87
CA THR A 131 -14.25 1.52 -3.79
C THR A 131 -15.69 1.54 -4.30
N HIS A 132 -15.91 1.88 -5.57
CA HIS A 132 -17.25 2.19 -6.08
C HIS A 132 -17.76 1.25 -7.18
N LEU A 133 -16.90 0.55 -7.92
CA LEU A 133 -17.35 -0.46 -8.88
C LEU A 133 -17.74 -1.77 -8.17
N PRO A 134 -18.67 -2.55 -8.75
CA PRO A 134 -18.91 -3.91 -8.29
C PRO A 134 -17.62 -4.73 -8.27
N THR A 135 -17.44 -5.55 -7.23
CA THR A 135 -16.21 -6.32 -6.99
C THR A 135 -15.75 -7.11 -8.21
N ALA A 136 -16.67 -7.78 -8.91
CA ALA A 136 -16.35 -8.55 -10.12
C ALA A 136 -15.71 -7.69 -11.24
N LEU A 137 -16.16 -6.44 -11.41
CA LEU A 137 -15.62 -5.53 -12.41
C LEU A 137 -14.28 -4.95 -11.97
N ALA A 138 -14.16 -4.60 -10.70
CA ALA A 138 -12.89 -4.12 -10.14
C ALA A 138 -11.80 -5.20 -10.21
N ASP A 139 -12.15 -6.46 -9.91
CA ASP A 139 -11.23 -7.60 -10.00
C ASP A 139 -10.82 -7.84 -11.46
N TRP A 140 -11.77 -7.86 -12.40
CA TRP A 140 -11.46 -8.00 -13.82
C TRP A 140 -10.51 -6.92 -14.37
N LEU A 141 -10.59 -5.69 -13.87
CA LEU A 141 -9.71 -4.58 -14.30
C LEU A 141 -8.31 -4.65 -13.72
N PHE A 142 -8.12 -5.29 -12.55
CA PHE A 142 -6.92 -5.08 -11.73
C PHE A 142 -6.23 -6.33 -11.20
N VAL A 143 -6.83 -7.51 -11.36
CA VAL A 143 -6.27 -8.83 -11.04
C VAL A 143 -5.84 -9.51 -12.33
#